data_AF-A0A5J4P3Z8-F1
#
_entry.id   AF-A0A5J4P3Z8-F1
#
_cell.length_a   1.000
_cell.length_b   1.000
_cell.length_c   1.000
_cell.angle_alpha   90.00
_cell.angle_beta   90.00
_cell.angle_gamma   90.00
#
_symmetry.space_group_name_H-M   'P 1'
#
loop_
_entity.id
_entity.type
_entity.pdbx_description
1 polymer ?
#
loop_
_entity_poly.entity_id
_entity_poly.type
_entity_poly.pdbx_seq_one_letter_code
_entity_poly.pdbx_strand_id
1 'polypeptide(L)' 'EVLLVLDGSTGQNAFEQAKQFTLATEVTALAITKLDGTAKGGGVIGISDQFKTPDKYIG' A
#
# COMPACT_ATOMS: atom_id res chain seq x y z
N GLU A 1 15.28 2.50 -6.71
CA GLU A 1 14.06 2.69 -5.92
C GLU A 1 12.95 1.87 -6.56
N VAL A 2 12.25 1.05 -5.77
CA VAL A 2 11.10 0.22 -6.19
C VAL A 2 9.88 0.74 -5.44
N LEU A 3 8.96 1.36 -6.18
CA LEU A 3 7.72 1.94 -5.65
C LEU A 3 6.55 1.01 -5.96
N LEU A 4 5.91 0.48 -4.92
CA LEU A 4 4.69 -0.31 -5.07
C LEU A 4 3.47 0.61 -4.97
N VAL A 5 2.65 0.63 -6.01
CA VAL A 5 1.42 1.43 -6.07
C VAL A 5 0.22 0.56 -5.72
N LEU A 6 -0.56 0.97 -4.72
CA LEU A 6 -1.73 0.25 -4.24
C LEU A 6 -3.00 1.11 -4.36
N ASP A 7 -4.13 0.44 -4.58
CA ASP A 7 -5.45 1.07 -4.63
C ASP A 7 -6.09 1.06 -3.22
N GLY A 8 -6.20 2.25 -2.62
CA GLY A 8 -6.79 2.53 -1.31
C GLY A 8 -8.24 2.10 -1.15
N SER A 9 -8.99 1.94 -2.24
CA SER A 9 -10.38 1.46 -2.21
C SER A 9 -10.50 -0.04 -1.96
N THR A 10 -9.41 -0.79 -2.09
CA THR A 10 -9.44 -2.27 -2.07
C THR A 10 -9.20 -2.90 -0.70
N GLY A 11 -8.85 -2.09 0.32
CA GLY A 11 -8.74 -2.54 1.72
C GLY A 11 -7.79 -3.74 1.89
N GLN A 12 -8.32 -4.88 2.35
CA GLN A 12 -7.53 -6.11 2.60
C GLN A 12 -6.87 -6.69 1.34
N ASN A 13 -7.39 -6.41 0.14
CA ASN A 13 -6.76 -6.88 -1.09
C ASN A 13 -5.43 -6.15 -1.35
N ALA A 14 -5.34 -4.85 -1.03
CA ALA A 14 -4.09 -4.10 -1.13
C ALA A 14 -3.03 -4.68 -0.18
N PHE A 15 -3.44 -5.16 1.00
CA PHE A 15 -2.54 -5.80 1.95
C PHE A 15 -1.95 -7.10 1.39
N GLU A 16 -2.78 -7.97 0.82
CA GLU A 16 -2.28 -9.22 0.23
C GLU A 16 -1.37 -8.95 -0.97
N GLN A 17 -1.67 -7.94 -1.80
CA GLN A 17 -0.78 -7.51 -2.87
C GLN A 17 0.58 -7.03 -2.33
N ALA A 18 0.58 -6.15 -1.31
CA ALA A 18 1.80 -5.68 -0.67
C ALA A 18 2.67 -6.83 -0.18
N LYS A 19 2.05 -7.84 0.45
CA LYS A 19 2.73 -9.05 0.90
C LYS A 19 3.37 -9.81 -0.26
N GLN A 20 2.61 -10.12 -1.31
CA GLN A 20 3.12 -10.92 -2.43
C GLN A 20 4.24 -10.21 -3.19
N PHE A 21 4.12 -8.89 -3.39
CA PHE A 21 5.18 -8.11 -4.03
C PHE A 21 6.44 -7.99 -3.17
N THR A 22 6.30 -7.83 -1.86
CA THR A 22 7.46 -7.80 -0.94
C THR A 22 8.16 -9.15 -0.86
N LEU A 23 7.45 -10.27 -1.11
CA LEU A 23 8.07 -11.59 -1.27
C LEU A 23 8.76 -11.77 -2.62
N ALA A 24 8.23 -11.17 -3.68
CA ALA A 24 8.76 -11.29 -5.03
C ALA A 24 9.95 -10.36 -5.31
N THR A 25 10.02 -9.20 -4.64
CA THR A 25 11.07 -8.21 -4.84
C THR A 25 11.21 -7.28 -3.64
N GLU A 26 12.36 -6.63 -3.52
CA GLU A 26 12.63 -5.64 -2.47
C GLU A 26 11.90 -4.33 -2.78
N VAL A 27 10.70 -4.18 -2.21
CA VAL A 27 9.92 -2.94 -2.26
C VAL A 27 10.54 -1.92 -1.30
N THR A 28 10.86 -0.74 -1.81
CA THR A 28 11.53 0.31 -1.01
C THR A 28 10.61 1.45 -0.60
N ALA A 29 9.44 1.60 -1.23
CA ALA A 29 8.46 2.63 -0.93
C ALA A 29 7.05 2.20 -1.37
N LEU A 30 6.02 2.78 -0.73
CA LEU A 30 4.61 2.60 -1.09
C LEU A 30 4.01 3.91 -1.64
N ALA A 31 3.07 3.77 -2.57
CA ALA A 31 2.19 4.85 -3.01
C ALA A 31 0.73 4.37 -2.95
N ILE A 32 -0.11 5.06 -2.21
CA ILE A 32 -1.53 4.74 -2.09
C ILE A 32 -2.35 5.71 -2.95
N THR A 33 -3.23 5.16 -3.78
CA THR A 33 -4.10 5.93 -4.68
C THR A 33 -5.58 5.74 -4.35
N LYS A 34 -6.45 6.63 -4.83
CA LYS A 34 -7.91 6.57 -4.65
C LYS A 34 -8.34 6.62 -3.19
N LEU A 35 -7.61 7.36 -2.35
CA LEU A 35 -7.97 7.59 -0.95
C LEU A 35 -9.09 8.63 -0.76
N ASP A 36 -9.35 9.43 -1.80
CA ASP A 36 -10.44 10.41 -1.87
C ASP A 36 -11.84 9.78 -1.87
N GLY A 37 -11.99 8.56 -2.37
CA GLY A 37 -13.29 7.96 -2.67
C GLY A 37 -13.87 6.97 -1.65
N THR A 38 -13.26 6.73 -0.48
CA THR A 38 -13.60 5.52 0.30
C THR A 38 -13.42 5.60 1.82
N ALA A 39 -14.45 5.16 2.56
CA ALA A 39 -14.42 4.92 4.01
C ALA A 39 -13.54 3.73 4.44
N LYS A 40 -13.01 2.94 3.47
CA LYS A 40 -12.11 1.79 3.71
C LYS A 40 -10.63 2.14 3.61
N GLY A 41 -10.29 3.40 3.32
CA GLY A 41 -8.89 3.87 3.23
C GLY A 41 -8.07 3.56 4.48
N GLY A 42 -8.70 3.54 5.66
CA GLY A 42 -8.05 3.17 6.92
C GLY A 42 -7.44 1.77 6.94
N GLY A 43 -7.95 0.82 6.15
CA GLY A 43 -7.37 -0.53 6.04
C GLY A 43 -6.03 -0.55 5.29
N VAL A 44 -5.78 0.44 4.45
CA VAL A 44 -4.58 0.53 3.60
C VAL A 44 -3.49 1.38 4.27
N ILE A 45 -3.87 2.35 5.12
CA ILE A 45 -2.93 3.20 5.90
C ILE A 45 -2.04 2.37 6.85
N GLY A 46 -2.47 1.15 7.25
CA GLY A 46 -1.67 0.27 8.11
C GLY A 46 -0.65 -0.62 7.38
N ILE A 47 -0.62 -0.61 6.05
CA ILE A 47 0.27 -1.49 5.26
C ILE A 47 1.74 -1.08 5.47
N SER A 48 2.05 0.21 5.40
CA SER A 48 3.40 0.73 5.59
C SER A 48 4.01 0.35 6.93
N ASP A 49 3.22 0.38 8.01
CA ASP A 49 3.68 -0.05 9.34
C ASP A 49 3.97 -1.55 9.42
N GLN A 50 3.13 -2.39 8.78
CA GLN A 50 3.32 -3.84 8.77
C GLN A 50 4.56 -4.28 7.99
N PHE A 51 4.84 -3.64 6.85
CA PHE A 51 5.99 -3.96 6.00
C PHE A 51 7.22 -3.08 6.26
N LYS A 52 7.15 -2.19 7.26
CA LYS A 52 8.21 -1.21 7.59
C LYS A 52 8.73 -0.44 6.36
N THR A 53 7.82 -0.18 5.42
CA THR A 53 8.10 0.46 4.14
C THR A 53 7.40 1.81 4.11
N PRO A 54 8.10 2.93 3.83
CA PRO A 54 7.52 4.26 3.94
C PRO A 54 6.47 4.53 2.85
N ASP A 55 5.37 5.20 3.23
CA ASP A 55 4.43 5.81 2.28
C ASP A 55 5.04 7.08 1.69
N LYS A 56 5.34 7.07 0.39
CA LYS A 56 5.94 8.21 -0.31
C LYS A 56 4.89 9.12 -0.94
N TYR A 57 3.76 8.57 -1.36
CA TYR A 57 2.66 9.30 -1.98
C TYR A 57 1.31 8.78 -1.50
N ILE A 58 0.38 9.71 -1.31
CA ILE A 58 -1.01 9.48 -0.92
C ILE A 58 -1.86 10.35 -1.85
N GLY A 59 -2.75 9.71 -2.61
CA GLY A 59 -3.65 10.36 -3.57
C GLY A 59 -5.03 9.75 -3.54
#